data_AF-A0A128ESS1-F1
#
_entry.id   AF-A0A128ESS1-F1
#
_cell.length_a   1.000
_cell.length_b   1.000
_cell.length_c   1.000
_cell.angle_alpha   90.00
_cell.angle_beta   90.00
_cell.angle_gamma   90.00
#
_symmetry.space_group_name_H-M   'P 1'
#
loop_
_entity.id
_entity.type
_entity.pdbx_description
1 polymer ?
#
loop_
_entity_poly.entity_id
_entity_poly.type
_entity_poly.pdbx_seq_one_letter_code
_entity_poly.pdbx_strand_id
1 'polypeptide(L)'
;MYLNDKKLAKEALASIDAISDVLKAPKNSEGEFPYDRWKVICESGLFKRAVDTQMPKRESFLSTMFSLEYLGELCVDAGLSFSIATHLASTITALNKFGSSDLKERYMEKLLEGRIIGAHAISEPGAGSDALSMTTTATESGDSYILNGHKAFVTNGSIADVIVVYAKTSDSSAADCVSAFLVDTRSEGVELGPTMETVGLHTSPLCELKLTNCRVPKTHMVGRKGAGFFVLSHVMQREILFAFIISIGEMKRRLKRSVDYASTRHQFGTPLGGFQSVSNRIADMKISYELSRNWLYHVAEKMIANKDVTSDVAIAKVFISESALETSINALHIHGGYGYVSKNGLGEEVCNALAGPIYSGTNDIQRGRIAAMLGVASKSKPRKPAQLVSTNSESNEVLDSDHTNVKAFVEAALGDAPLSERDIAVKLYYAVRDKIAYEVFDTDISPNGLRASSIVKSKKGFCLHKAILFATACRTKGIDCRLVANRVNNHISTPELQNLVGGEVFLHWYNEVKVDGKWLKVSPVFNKLLCRLYAIEPLEFDGKSDAIAQPYKDDSEMNYLGSPEIFENPTPVELIKLVNTYHPKMITPSGKVPKVISRPTAL
;
A
#
# COMPACT_ATOMS: atom_id res chain seq x y z
N MET A 1 0.71 -20.53 -15.80
CA MET A 1 2.06 -21.08 -15.47
C MET A 1 2.16 -21.51 -14.01
N TYR A 2 1.63 -20.75 -13.05
CA TYR A 2 1.69 -21.04 -11.60
C TYR A 2 0.80 -22.21 -11.11
N LEU A 3 -0.33 -22.49 -11.77
CA LEU A 3 -1.16 -23.67 -11.49
C LEU A 3 -0.45 -25.01 -11.81
N ASN A 4 0.71 -24.95 -12.45
CA ASN A 4 1.53 -26.11 -12.80
C ASN A 4 2.63 -26.41 -11.77
N ASP A 5 2.76 -25.61 -10.70
CA ASP A 5 3.68 -25.92 -9.59
C ASP A 5 3.07 -27.00 -8.68
N LYS A 6 2.86 -28.18 -9.27
CA LYS A 6 2.18 -29.31 -8.64
C LYS A 6 2.92 -29.80 -7.39
N LYS A 7 4.24 -29.60 -7.31
CA LYS A 7 5.04 -29.98 -6.15
C LYS A 7 4.73 -29.07 -4.97
N LEU A 8 4.85 -27.74 -5.16
CA LEU A 8 4.56 -26.77 -4.11
C LEU A 8 3.11 -26.88 -3.61
N ALA A 9 2.16 -27.03 -4.53
CA ALA A 9 0.76 -27.24 -4.19
C ALA A 9 0.57 -28.53 -3.36
N LYS A 10 1.15 -29.66 -3.78
CA LYS A 10 1.03 -30.92 -3.05
C LYS A 10 1.57 -30.82 -1.62
N GLU A 11 2.71 -30.16 -1.43
CA GLU A 11 3.32 -29.96 -0.10
C GLU A 11 2.48 -29.03 0.79
N ALA A 12 1.91 -27.96 0.23
CA ALA A 12 1.01 -27.06 0.94
C ALA A 12 -0.29 -27.77 1.39
N LEU A 13 -0.85 -28.61 0.51
CA LEU A 13 -2.10 -29.31 0.76
C LEU A 13 -1.94 -30.39 1.84
N ALA A 14 -0.79 -31.07 1.90
CA ALA A 14 -0.55 -32.19 2.81
C ALA A 14 -0.77 -31.83 4.29
N SER A 15 -0.34 -30.65 4.74
CA SER A 15 -0.54 -30.22 6.14
C SER A 15 -2.02 -29.97 6.49
N ILE A 16 -2.82 -29.52 5.52
CA ILE A 16 -4.24 -29.28 5.70
C ILE A 16 -5.05 -30.58 5.53
N ASP A 17 -4.62 -31.49 4.64
CA ASP A 17 -5.24 -32.80 4.44
C ASP A 17 -5.13 -33.68 5.70
N ALA A 18 -3.99 -33.59 6.41
CA ALA A 18 -3.75 -34.30 7.67
C ALA A 18 -4.77 -33.96 8.77
N ILE A 19 -5.44 -32.81 8.68
CA ILE A 19 -6.47 -32.37 9.63
C ILE A 19 -7.88 -32.37 9.01
N SER A 20 -8.06 -33.00 7.84
CA SER A 20 -9.30 -32.89 7.06
C SER A 20 -10.55 -33.41 7.79
N ASP A 21 -10.42 -34.41 8.65
CA ASP A 21 -11.53 -34.94 9.44
C ASP A 21 -12.08 -33.91 10.44
N VAL A 22 -11.19 -33.12 11.05
CA VAL A 22 -11.57 -32.02 11.97
C VAL A 22 -12.26 -30.90 11.20
N LEU A 23 -11.77 -30.58 10.00
CA LEU A 23 -12.31 -29.51 9.15
C LEU A 23 -13.71 -29.84 8.59
N LYS A 24 -13.95 -31.12 8.26
CA LYS A 24 -15.24 -31.59 7.70
C LYS A 24 -16.31 -31.85 8.77
N ALA A 25 -15.92 -31.95 10.03
CA ALA A 25 -16.85 -32.24 11.12
C ALA A 25 -17.95 -31.15 11.22
N PRO A 26 -19.22 -31.51 11.50
CA PRO A 26 -20.29 -30.54 11.69
C PRO A 26 -19.92 -29.50 12.75
N LYS A 27 -20.16 -28.22 12.49
CA LYS A 27 -19.90 -27.13 13.44
C LYS A 27 -20.79 -27.21 14.69
N ASN A 28 -20.38 -26.55 15.78
CA ASN A 28 -21.27 -26.35 16.94
C ASN A 28 -22.44 -25.44 16.53
N SER A 29 -23.66 -25.75 16.98
CA SER A 29 -24.88 -25.00 16.68
C SER A 29 -25.01 -23.69 17.47
N GLU A 30 -24.20 -23.48 18.50
CA GLU A 30 -24.31 -22.33 19.41
C GLU A 30 -23.63 -21.05 18.88
N GLY A 31 -22.95 -21.12 17.73
CA GLY A 31 -22.27 -19.96 17.14
C GLY A 31 -21.01 -19.53 17.90
N GLU A 32 -20.57 -20.30 18.90
CA GLU A 32 -19.35 -20.02 19.63
C GLU A 32 -18.08 -20.21 18.78
N PHE A 33 -17.02 -19.48 19.12
CA PHE A 33 -15.73 -19.62 18.45
C PHE A 33 -15.11 -21.00 18.74
N PRO A 34 -14.76 -21.80 17.71
CA PRO A 34 -14.34 -23.19 17.91
C PRO A 34 -12.83 -23.30 18.23
N TYR A 35 -12.46 -23.01 19.48
CA TYR A 35 -11.06 -23.04 19.96
C TYR A 35 -10.32 -24.35 19.68
N ASP A 36 -11.00 -25.50 19.80
CA ASP A 36 -10.39 -26.80 19.52
C ASP A 36 -9.97 -26.94 18.04
N ARG A 37 -10.80 -26.45 17.12
CA ARG A 37 -10.50 -26.46 15.68
C ARG A 37 -9.44 -25.43 15.33
N TRP A 38 -9.52 -24.25 15.93
CA TRP A 38 -8.48 -23.21 15.82
C TRP A 38 -7.11 -23.80 16.15
N LYS A 39 -6.99 -24.47 17.30
CA LYS A 39 -5.75 -25.10 17.75
C LYS A 39 -5.20 -26.11 16.74
N VAL A 40 -6.05 -27.00 16.23
CA VAL A 40 -5.64 -28.00 15.21
C VAL A 40 -5.15 -27.33 13.92
N ILE A 41 -5.81 -26.26 13.46
CA ILE A 41 -5.36 -25.49 12.30
C ILE A 41 -4.01 -24.84 12.57
N CYS A 42 -3.78 -24.29 13.76
CA CYS A 42 -2.48 -23.70 14.12
C CYS A 42 -1.36 -24.75 14.16
N GLU A 43 -1.64 -25.93 14.71
CA GLU A 43 -0.69 -27.07 14.77
C GLU A 43 -0.31 -27.60 13.38
N SER A 44 -1.15 -27.40 12.35
CA SER A 44 -0.81 -27.74 10.96
C SER A 44 0.36 -26.91 10.38
N GLY A 45 0.76 -25.83 11.06
CA GLY A 45 1.83 -24.94 10.60
C GLY A 45 1.38 -23.90 9.57
N LEU A 46 0.07 -23.75 9.33
CA LEU A 46 -0.50 -22.80 8.37
C LEU A 46 0.05 -21.39 8.52
N PHE A 47 0.12 -20.86 9.75
CA PHE A 47 0.62 -19.51 10.00
C PHE A 47 2.13 -19.40 9.84
N LYS A 48 2.90 -20.40 10.31
CA LYS A 48 4.37 -20.45 10.17
C LYS A 48 4.78 -20.37 8.70
N ARG A 49 4.06 -21.06 7.81
CA ARG A 49 4.30 -21.07 6.37
C ARG A 49 4.29 -19.67 5.73
N ALA A 50 3.44 -18.77 6.21
CA ALA A 50 3.27 -17.43 5.65
C ALA A 50 4.45 -16.48 5.91
N VAL A 51 5.33 -16.82 6.85
CA VAL A 51 6.50 -16.01 7.24
C VAL A 51 7.79 -16.82 7.23
N ASP A 52 7.77 -17.99 6.60
CA ASP A 52 8.93 -18.87 6.53
C ASP A 52 10.08 -18.19 5.77
N THR A 53 11.14 -17.87 6.50
CA THR A 53 12.34 -17.19 5.97
C THR A 53 13.31 -18.15 5.27
N GLN A 54 13.14 -19.46 5.45
CA GLN A 54 13.95 -20.49 4.77
C GLN A 54 13.40 -20.79 3.37
N MET A 55 12.11 -20.57 3.15
CA MET A 55 11.48 -20.68 1.83
C MET A 55 11.68 -19.41 0.99
N PRO A 56 11.89 -19.52 -0.33
CA PRO A 56 11.81 -18.37 -1.21
C PRO A 56 10.47 -17.63 -1.05
N LYS A 57 10.49 -16.29 -1.03
CA LYS A 57 9.31 -15.43 -0.83
C LYS A 57 8.10 -15.85 -1.69
N ARG A 58 8.35 -16.18 -2.96
CA ARG A 58 7.30 -16.65 -3.88
C ARG A 58 6.66 -17.95 -3.40
N GLU A 59 7.47 -18.92 -2.98
CA GLU A 59 7.02 -20.25 -2.55
C GLU A 59 6.27 -20.18 -1.22
N SER A 60 6.77 -19.41 -0.24
CA SER A 60 6.06 -19.17 1.02
C SER A 60 4.68 -18.54 0.78
N PHE A 61 4.60 -17.51 -0.07
CA PHE A 61 3.34 -16.83 -0.36
C PHE A 61 2.33 -17.73 -1.11
N LEU A 62 2.77 -18.41 -2.17
CA LEU A 62 1.89 -19.29 -2.95
C LEU A 62 1.48 -20.55 -2.17
N SER A 63 2.37 -21.14 -1.39
CA SER A 63 2.03 -22.28 -0.54
C SER A 63 1.02 -21.90 0.56
N THR A 64 1.10 -20.68 1.10
CA THR A 64 0.07 -20.14 2.00
C THR A 64 -1.27 -20.04 1.29
N MET A 65 -1.31 -19.48 0.07
CA MET A 65 -2.55 -19.40 -0.71
C MET A 65 -3.13 -20.77 -1.05
N PHE A 66 -2.30 -21.75 -1.46
CA PHE A 66 -2.76 -23.12 -1.70
C PHE A 66 -3.36 -23.76 -0.44
N SER A 67 -2.73 -23.53 0.71
CA SER A 67 -3.23 -24.05 2.00
C SER A 67 -4.58 -23.42 2.36
N LEU A 68 -4.74 -22.11 2.18
CA LEU A 68 -5.98 -21.39 2.45
C LEU A 68 -7.10 -21.74 1.46
N GLU A 69 -6.77 -21.93 0.17
CA GLU A 69 -7.72 -22.43 -0.84
C GLU A 69 -8.27 -23.79 -0.42
N TYR A 70 -7.38 -24.69 0.01
CA TYR A 70 -7.76 -26.03 0.41
C TYR A 70 -8.49 -26.06 1.76
N LEU A 71 -8.13 -25.16 2.68
CA LEU A 71 -8.90 -24.92 3.91
C LEU A 71 -10.34 -24.54 3.58
N GLY A 72 -10.56 -23.59 2.65
CA GLY A 72 -11.90 -23.20 2.21
C GLY A 72 -12.66 -24.32 1.50
N GLU A 73 -11.97 -25.23 0.81
CA GLU A 73 -12.59 -26.42 0.21
C GLU A 73 -13.08 -27.41 1.28
N LEU A 74 -12.27 -27.67 2.31
CA LEU A 74 -12.54 -28.72 3.30
C LEU A 74 -13.35 -28.26 4.52
N CYS A 75 -13.06 -27.05 5.02
CA CYS A 75 -13.63 -26.55 6.26
C CYS A 75 -15.07 -26.11 6.05
N VAL A 76 -16.02 -26.81 6.68
CA VAL A 76 -17.45 -26.47 6.60
C VAL A 76 -17.82 -25.26 7.48
N ASP A 77 -16.88 -24.78 8.28
CA ASP A 77 -17.03 -23.63 9.16
C ASP A 77 -16.38 -22.38 8.53
N ALA A 78 -17.21 -21.59 7.85
CA ALA A 78 -16.77 -20.38 7.17
C ALA A 78 -16.34 -19.27 8.14
N GLY A 79 -16.96 -19.19 9.33
CA GLY A 79 -16.59 -18.20 10.34
C GLY A 79 -15.20 -18.47 10.92
N LEU A 80 -14.88 -19.72 11.25
CA LEU A 80 -13.53 -20.10 11.63
C LEU A 80 -12.51 -19.78 10.52
N SER A 81 -12.84 -20.11 9.27
CA SER A 81 -11.96 -19.85 8.12
C SER A 81 -11.72 -18.33 7.94
N PHE A 82 -12.75 -17.50 8.12
CA PHE A 82 -12.63 -16.05 8.09
C PHE A 82 -11.80 -15.49 9.26
N SER A 83 -11.94 -16.05 10.46
CA SER A 83 -11.13 -15.70 11.62
C SER A 83 -9.63 -16.00 11.42
N ILE A 84 -9.31 -17.16 10.80
CA ILE A 84 -7.94 -17.55 10.40
C ILE A 84 -7.35 -16.53 9.42
N ALA A 85 -8.12 -16.14 8.39
CA ALA A 85 -7.68 -15.12 7.44
C ALA A 85 -7.44 -13.75 8.12
N THR A 86 -8.36 -13.34 8.99
CA THR A 86 -8.24 -12.10 9.77
C THR A 86 -6.96 -12.11 10.61
N HIS A 87 -6.71 -13.16 11.38
CA HIS A 87 -5.51 -13.28 12.21
C HIS A 87 -4.21 -13.15 11.39
N LEU A 88 -4.15 -13.88 10.27
CA LEU A 88 -2.99 -13.92 9.38
C LEU A 88 -2.75 -12.57 8.68
N ALA A 89 -3.80 -11.98 8.12
CA ALA A 89 -3.69 -10.74 7.35
C ALA A 89 -3.52 -9.51 8.26
N SER A 90 -4.30 -9.42 9.34
CA SER A 90 -4.38 -8.19 10.14
C SER A 90 -3.22 -8.00 11.11
N THR A 91 -2.76 -9.09 11.73
CA THR A 91 -1.81 -9.04 12.84
C THR A 91 -0.46 -9.61 12.44
N ILE A 92 -0.41 -10.89 12.01
CA ILE A 92 0.84 -11.54 11.60
C ILE A 92 1.53 -10.74 10.48
N THR A 93 0.80 -10.38 9.43
CA THR A 93 1.37 -9.62 8.31
C THR A 93 1.84 -8.23 8.72
N ALA A 94 1.07 -7.53 9.57
CA ALA A 94 1.44 -6.20 10.07
C ALA A 94 2.74 -6.24 10.89
N LEU A 95 2.83 -7.16 11.87
CA LEU A 95 4.02 -7.31 12.70
C LEU A 95 5.21 -7.81 11.89
N ASN A 96 5.02 -8.77 10.99
CA ASN A 96 6.10 -9.29 10.16
C ASN A 96 6.76 -8.19 9.32
N LYS A 97 5.96 -7.31 8.70
CA LYS A 97 6.48 -6.24 7.84
C LYS A 97 6.93 -5.01 8.62
N PHE A 98 6.17 -4.56 9.63
CA PHE A 98 6.35 -3.25 10.27
C PHE A 98 6.67 -3.30 11.76
N GLY A 99 6.58 -4.47 12.41
CA GLY A 99 6.94 -4.63 13.81
C GLY A 99 8.44 -4.41 14.02
N SER A 100 8.78 -3.75 15.14
CA SER A 100 10.14 -3.66 15.64
C SER A 100 10.68 -5.05 16.01
N SER A 101 12.00 -5.17 16.16
CA SER A 101 12.62 -6.41 16.65
C SER A 101 12.00 -6.85 17.99
N ASP A 102 11.82 -5.91 18.92
CA ASP A 102 11.22 -6.17 20.23
C ASP A 102 9.76 -6.66 20.14
N LEU A 103 8.95 -6.08 19.24
CA LEU A 103 7.58 -6.55 19.02
C LEU A 103 7.55 -7.97 18.44
N LYS A 104 8.43 -8.24 17.47
CA LYS A 104 8.51 -9.56 16.85
C LYS A 104 8.93 -10.62 17.86
N GLU A 105 9.95 -10.34 18.66
CA GLU A 105 10.44 -11.25 19.71
C GLU A 105 9.35 -11.58 20.74
N ARG A 106 8.56 -10.59 21.17
CA ARG A 106 7.54 -10.78 22.22
C ARG A 106 6.29 -11.54 21.76
N TYR A 107 5.87 -11.33 20.51
CA TYR A 107 4.54 -11.73 20.03
C TYR A 107 4.55 -12.69 18.84
N MET A 108 5.55 -12.64 17.95
CA MET A 108 5.46 -13.31 16.65
C MET A 108 5.34 -14.83 16.78
N GLU A 109 6.19 -15.45 17.60
CA GLU A 109 6.15 -16.91 17.80
C GLU A 109 4.79 -17.37 18.36
N LYS A 110 4.25 -16.64 19.33
CA LYS A 110 2.94 -16.97 19.94
C LYS A 110 1.78 -16.81 18.95
N LEU A 111 1.83 -15.79 18.10
CA LEU A 111 0.84 -15.60 17.01
C LEU A 111 0.93 -16.74 16.00
N LEU A 112 2.13 -17.09 15.55
CA LEU A 112 2.35 -18.17 14.58
C LEU A 112 1.94 -19.55 15.11
N GLU A 113 1.95 -19.73 16.43
CA GLU A 113 1.52 -20.96 17.10
C GLU A 113 0.05 -20.91 17.53
N GLY A 114 -0.65 -19.80 17.27
CA GLY A 114 -2.05 -19.61 17.63
C GLY A 114 -2.31 -19.58 19.14
N ARG A 115 -1.26 -19.45 19.96
CA ARG A 115 -1.36 -19.33 21.43
C ARG A 115 -1.94 -17.99 21.88
N ILE A 116 -1.78 -16.97 21.04
CA ILE A 116 -2.46 -15.70 21.19
C ILE A 116 -3.20 -15.38 19.89
N ILE A 117 -4.38 -14.76 20.00
CA ILE A 117 -5.21 -14.42 18.85
C ILE A 117 -5.10 -12.92 18.56
N GLY A 118 -4.75 -12.59 17.32
CA GLY A 118 -4.72 -11.24 16.78
C GLY A 118 -6.02 -10.79 16.12
N ALA A 119 -6.28 -9.49 16.22
CA ALA A 119 -7.29 -8.75 15.48
C ALA A 119 -6.75 -7.39 15.01
N HIS A 120 -7.57 -6.64 14.28
CA HIS A 120 -7.32 -5.22 14.03
C HIS A 120 -8.58 -4.38 14.21
N ALA A 121 -8.41 -3.10 14.51
CA ALA A 121 -9.52 -2.19 14.75
C ALA A 121 -9.32 -0.90 13.96
N ILE A 122 -10.05 -0.78 12.86
CA ILE A 122 -9.97 0.33 11.89
C ILE A 122 -11.25 1.15 11.96
N SER A 123 -12.37 0.52 11.59
CA SER A 123 -13.67 1.15 11.45
C SER A 123 -14.19 1.66 12.79
N GLU A 124 -14.96 2.74 12.70
CA GLU A 124 -15.65 3.37 13.83
C GLU A 124 -17.14 3.48 13.49
N PRO A 125 -18.02 3.65 14.48
CA PRO A 125 -19.46 3.85 14.22
C PRO A 125 -19.75 4.98 13.21
N GLY A 126 -18.93 6.04 13.21
CA GLY A 126 -19.03 7.16 12.27
C GLY A 126 -18.10 7.09 11.05
N ALA A 127 -17.22 6.09 10.95
CA ALA A 127 -16.18 6.01 9.92
C ALA A 127 -15.94 4.57 9.44
N GLY A 128 -16.66 4.17 8.39
CA GLY A 128 -16.49 2.90 7.67
C GLY A 128 -15.68 3.07 6.39
N SER A 129 -16.36 3.33 5.27
CA SER A 129 -15.73 3.58 3.97
C SER A 129 -14.75 4.75 3.98
N ASP A 130 -15.06 5.80 4.75
CA ASP A 130 -14.16 6.93 5.00
C ASP A 130 -13.31 6.70 6.25
N ALA A 131 -12.52 5.63 6.24
CA ALA A 131 -11.76 5.17 7.40
C ALA A 131 -10.75 6.22 7.92
N LEU A 132 -10.28 7.13 7.06
CA LEU A 132 -9.33 8.19 7.45
C LEU A 132 -9.98 9.32 8.25
N SER A 133 -11.30 9.46 8.16
CA SER A 133 -12.08 10.36 9.02
C SER A 133 -12.30 9.84 10.44
N MET A 134 -11.63 8.75 10.84
CA MET A 134 -11.64 8.20 12.20
C MET A 134 -11.40 9.27 13.27
N THR A 135 -11.98 9.07 14.45
CA THR A 135 -11.95 9.99 15.59
C THR A 135 -11.16 9.43 16.77
N THR A 136 -10.80 8.13 16.76
CA THR A 136 -9.89 7.57 17.76
C THR A 136 -8.56 8.31 17.72
N THR A 137 -8.09 8.77 18.88
CA THR A 137 -6.85 9.53 19.04
C THR A 137 -5.82 8.76 19.85
N ALA A 138 -4.55 9.08 19.66
CA ALA A 138 -3.41 8.60 20.42
C ALA A 138 -2.50 9.78 20.77
N THR A 139 -2.58 10.28 22.01
CA THR A 139 -1.83 11.44 22.48
C THR A 139 -0.57 11.00 23.20
N GLU A 140 0.59 11.60 22.88
CA GLU A 140 1.85 11.27 23.57
C GLU A 140 1.80 11.65 25.06
N SER A 141 2.26 10.72 25.90
CA SER A 141 2.42 10.90 27.35
C SER A 141 3.69 10.17 27.83
N GLY A 142 4.79 10.90 27.92
CA GLY A 142 6.10 10.35 28.32
C GLY A 142 6.61 9.27 27.36
N ASP A 143 6.79 8.06 27.89
CA ASP A 143 7.22 6.84 27.20
C ASP A 143 6.04 6.04 26.58
N SER A 144 4.83 6.59 26.64
CA SER A 144 3.60 5.96 26.17
C SER A 144 2.74 6.89 25.30
N TYR A 145 1.69 6.32 24.70
CA TYR A 145 0.56 7.02 24.12
C TYR A 145 -0.69 6.72 24.94
N ILE A 146 -1.58 7.70 25.06
CA ILE A 146 -2.91 7.53 25.65
C ILE A 146 -3.92 7.48 24.51
N LEU A 147 -4.56 6.34 24.34
CA LEU A 147 -5.56 6.10 23.29
C LEU A 147 -6.97 6.33 23.83
N ASN A 148 -7.76 7.09 23.08
CA ASN A 148 -9.18 7.34 23.34
C ASN A 148 -10.00 7.19 22.06
N GLY A 149 -11.05 6.39 22.08
CA GLY A 149 -11.94 6.23 20.93
C GLY A 149 -12.85 5.01 20.99
N HIS A 150 -13.59 4.80 19.90
CA HIS A 150 -14.56 3.72 19.76
C HIS A 150 -14.45 3.10 18.38
N LYS A 151 -14.06 1.83 18.36
CA LYS A 151 -13.94 1.00 17.16
C LYS A 151 -15.14 0.07 17.05
N ALA A 152 -15.60 -0.13 15.82
CA ALA A 152 -16.72 -0.98 15.48
C ALA A 152 -16.28 -2.13 14.56
N PHE A 153 -17.03 -3.23 14.61
CA PHE A 153 -16.86 -4.39 13.74
C PHE A 153 -15.45 -5.01 13.80
N VAL A 154 -14.92 -5.15 15.03
CA VAL A 154 -13.61 -5.76 15.28
C VAL A 154 -13.75 -7.27 15.22
N THR A 155 -13.44 -7.86 14.06
CA THR A 155 -13.41 -9.32 13.90
C THR A 155 -12.33 -9.90 14.81
N ASN A 156 -12.64 -11.02 15.46
CA ASN A 156 -11.87 -11.65 16.54
C ASN A 156 -11.80 -10.82 17.84
N GLY A 157 -12.39 -9.63 17.91
CA GLY A 157 -12.15 -8.70 19.02
C GLY A 157 -12.43 -9.31 20.40
N SER A 158 -13.56 -9.99 20.58
CA SER A 158 -13.95 -10.59 21.87
C SER A 158 -13.13 -11.80 22.30
N ILE A 159 -12.28 -12.34 21.42
CA ILE A 159 -11.37 -13.46 21.68
C ILE A 159 -9.89 -13.09 21.50
N ALA A 160 -9.59 -11.85 21.12
CA ALA A 160 -8.23 -11.43 20.82
C ALA A 160 -7.44 -11.19 22.11
N ASP A 161 -6.17 -11.57 22.10
CA ASP A 161 -5.19 -11.17 23.12
C ASP A 161 -4.50 -9.85 22.73
N VAL A 162 -4.36 -9.60 21.42
CA VAL A 162 -3.77 -8.37 20.90
C VAL A 162 -4.54 -7.83 19.70
N ILE A 163 -4.63 -6.50 19.60
CA ILE A 163 -5.34 -5.82 18.52
C ILE A 163 -4.44 -4.75 17.90
N VAL A 164 -4.28 -4.77 16.59
CA VAL A 164 -3.67 -3.66 15.85
C VAL A 164 -4.69 -2.53 15.71
N VAL A 165 -4.56 -1.49 16.53
CA VAL A 165 -5.45 -0.33 16.56
C VAL A 165 -4.89 0.80 15.72
N TYR A 166 -5.72 1.37 14.84
CA TYR A 166 -5.40 2.56 14.06
C TYR A 166 -6.00 3.80 14.73
N ALA A 167 -5.16 4.81 15.02
CA ALA A 167 -5.57 6.01 15.75
C ALA A 167 -4.84 7.26 15.24
N LYS A 168 -5.50 8.41 15.33
CA LYS A 168 -4.94 9.71 15.00
C LYS A 168 -3.87 10.12 16.00
N THR A 169 -2.67 10.40 15.51
CA THR A 169 -1.54 10.92 16.29
C THR A 169 -1.26 12.40 16.03
N SER A 170 -2.00 13.03 15.11
CA SER A 170 -2.00 14.47 14.86
C SER A 170 -3.36 14.93 14.32
N ASP A 171 -3.66 16.21 14.52
CA ASP A 171 -4.84 16.89 13.95
C ASP A 171 -4.61 17.41 12.52
N SER A 172 -3.50 17.01 11.88
CA SER A 172 -3.22 17.35 10.49
C SER A 172 -4.24 16.66 9.56
N SER A 173 -4.70 17.36 8.52
CA SER A 173 -5.52 16.76 7.46
C SER A 173 -4.69 15.99 6.42
N ALA A 174 -3.43 15.67 6.74
CA ALA A 174 -2.47 15.02 5.85
C ALA A 174 -2.52 13.49 6.01
N ALA A 175 -2.00 12.77 5.02
CA ALA A 175 -1.99 11.29 5.01
C ALA A 175 -1.22 10.64 6.18
N ASP A 176 -0.43 11.41 6.93
CA ASP A 176 0.39 11.00 8.07
C ASP A 176 -0.30 11.18 9.44
N CYS A 177 -1.60 11.48 9.47
CA CYS A 177 -2.30 11.72 10.73
C CYS A 177 -2.57 10.44 11.54
N VAL A 178 -2.56 9.26 10.91
CA VAL A 178 -2.88 7.97 11.55
C VAL A 178 -1.61 7.17 11.83
N SER A 179 -1.53 6.59 13.02
CA SER A 179 -0.53 5.58 13.40
C SER A 179 -1.19 4.25 13.76
N ALA A 180 -0.42 3.17 13.75
CA ALA A 180 -0.87 1.84 14.17
C ALA A 180 -0.16 1.42 15.47
N PHE A 181 -0.91 0.79 16.37
CA PHE A 181 -0.46 0.38 17.70
C PHE A 181 -0.88 -1.07 17.97
N LEU A 182 0.02 -1.87 18.54
CA LEU A 182 -0.33 -3.18 19.07
C LEU A 182 -0.81 -3.03 20.52
N VAL A 183 -2.12 -3.17 20.72
CA VAL A 183 -2.77 -3.03 22.02
C VAL A 183 -3.03 -4.42 22.62
N ASP A 184 -2.56 -4.66 23.85
CA ASP A 184 -2.91 -5.85 24.63
C ASP A 184 -4.33 -5.67 25.18
N THR A 185 -5.21 -6.65 24.93
CA THR A 185 -6.63 -6.54 25.29
C THR A 185 -6.91 -6.55 26.78
N ARG A 186 -5.91 -6.90 27.61
CA ARG A 186 -5.97 -6.87 29.07
C ARG A 186 -5.46 -5.56 29.66
N SER A 187 -5.02 -4.61 28.83
CA SER A 187 -4.55 -3.30 29.28
C SER A 187 -5.68 -2.49 29.92
N GLU A 188 -5.35 -1.73 30.96
CA GLU A 188 -6.30 -0.78 31.55
C GLU A 188 -6.80 0.22 30.48
N GLY A 189 -8.11 0.46 30.48
CA GLY A 189 -8.75 1.33 29.50
C GLY A 189 -9.19 0.63 28.21
N VAL A 190 -8.99 -0.68 28.08
CA VAL A 190 -9.58 -1.51 27.00
C VAL A 190 -10.90 -2.12 27.47
N GLU A 191 -11.98 -1.87 26.74
CA GLU A 191 -13.29 -2.51 26.95
C GLU A 191 -13.75 -3.14 25.63
N LEU A 192 -13.85 -4.48 25.61
CA LEU A 192 -14.42 -5.23 24.50
C LEU A 192 -15.92 -5.41 24.73
N GLY A 193 -16.72 -5.05 23.74
CA GLY A 193 -18.16 -5.27 23.77
C GLY A 193 -18.53 -6.77 23.66
N PRO A 194 -19.80 -7.13 23.92
CA PRO A 194 -20.27 -8.48 23.66
C PRO A 194 -20.14 -8.82 22.17
N THR A 195 -20.01 -10.11 21.88
CA THR A 195 -20.07 -10.61 20.50
C THR A 195 -21.42 -10.26 19.88
N MET A 196 -21.39 -9.65 18.70
CA MET A 196 -22.57 -9.26 17.93
C MET A 196 -23.19 -10.46 17.23
N GLU A 197 -24.52 -10.50 17.20
CA GLU A 197 -25.25 -11.46 16.36
C GLU A 197 -25.13 -11.05 14.88
N THR A 198 -24.67 -11.97 14.05
CA THR A 198 -24.44 -11.75 12.62
C THR A 198 -25.35 -12.62 11.77
N VAL A 199 -25.64 -12.17 10.53
CA VAL A 199 -26.47 -12.94 9.59
C VAL A 199 -25.78 -14.25 9.18
N GLY A 200 -24.45 -14.23 9.02
CA GLY A 200 -23.60 -15.37 8.72
C GLY A 200 -22.22 -15.19 9.35
N LEU A 201 -21.32 -16.14 9.13
CA LEU A 201 -20.01 -16.24 9.78
C LEU A 201 -20.14 -16.32 11.31
N HIS A 202 -21.15 -17.04 11.81
CA HIS A 202 -21.55 -17.03 13.23
C HIS A 202 -20.41 -17.34 14.20
N THR A 203 -19.53 -18.25 13.83
CA THR A 203 -18.36 -18.69 14.61
C THR A 203 -17.17 -17.73 14.50
N SER A 204 -17.28 -16.63 13.74
CA SER A 204 -16.30 -15.55 13.68
C SER A 204 -16.79 -14.39 14.56
N PRO A 205 -16.30 -14.28 15.81
CA PRO A 205 -16.77 -13.24 16.71
C PRO A 205 -16.47 -11.84 16.16
N LEU A 206 -17.45 -10.95 16.30
CA LEU A 206 -17.41 -9.56 15.90
C LEU A 206 -17.85 -8.71 17.09
N CYS A 207 -17.09 -7.70 17.48
CA CYS A 207 -17.49 -6.84 18.60
C CYS A 207 -17.14 -5.37 18.39
N GLU A 208 -17.56 -4.53 19.33
CA GLU A 208 -17.02 -3.19 19.51
C GLU A 208 -15.78 -3.21 20.42
N LEU A 209 -14.94 -2.19 20.28
CA LEU A 209 -13.82 -1.93 21.17
C LEU A 209 -13.88 -0.46 21.60
N LYS A 210 -13.95 -0.20 22.90
CA LYS A 210 -13.80 1.15 23.46
C LYS A 210 -12.44 1.27 24.12
N LEU A 211 -11.81 2.42 23.90
CA LEU A 211 -10.53 2.79 24.48
C LEU A 211 -10.76 4.04 25.32
N THR A 212 -10.54 3.93 26.64
CA THR A 212 -10.71 5.03 27.60
C THR A 212 -9.40 5.22 28.36
N ASN A 213 -8.66 6.26 28.01
CA ASN A 213 -7.33 6.54 28.54
C ASN A 213 -6.38 5.33 28.50
N CYS A 214 -6.51 4.50 27.45
CA CYS A 214 -5.74 3.28 27.30
C CYS A 214 -4.26 3.63 27.08
N ARG A 215 -3.40 3.27 28.04
CA ARG A 215 -1.97 3.56 27.97
C ARG A 215 -1.23 2.49 27.18
N VAL A 216 -0.60 2.89 26.08
CA VAL A 216 0.15 2.00 25.18
C VAL A 216 1.62 2.44 25.11
N PRO A 217 2.60 1.59 25.44
CA PRO A 217 4.01 1.95 25.35
C PRO A 217 4.42 2.40 23.94
N LYS A 218 5.37 3.35 23.83
CA LYS A 218 5.92 3.76 22.52
C LYS A 218 6.54 2.58 21.75
N THR A 219 7.05 1.59 22.46
CA THR A 219 7.59 0.33 21.89
C THR A 219 6.53 -0.57 21.25
N HIS A 220 5.23 -0.31 21.48
CA HIS A 220 4.13 -1.04 20.86
C HIS A 220 3.63 -0.41 19.55
N MET A 221 4.30 0.64 19.06
CA MET A 221 4.01 1.21 17.74
C MET A 221 4.34 0.21 16.63
N VAL A 222 3.42 0.01 15.70
CA VAL A 222 3.60 -0.82 14.50
C VAL A 222 3.96 0.10 13.34
N GLY A 223 5.20 0.02 12.87
CA GLY A 223 5.77 1.00 11.95
C GLY A 223 6.24 2.28 12.67
N ARG A 224 6.31 3.38 11.93
CA ARG A 224 6.69 4.69 12.48
C ARG A 224 5.44 5.54 12.75
N LYS A 225 5.57 6.57 13.58
CA LYS A 225 4.50 7.56 13.79
C LYS A 225 4.08 8.14 12.44
N GLY A 226 2.77 8.20 12.20
CA GLY A 226 2.16 8.65 10.94
C GLY A 226 2.17 7.62 9.81
N ALA A 227 2.75 6.42 10.02
CA ALA A 227 2.79 5.38 8.98
C ALA A 227 1.53 4.49 8.94
N GLY A 228 0.49 4.80 9.73
CA GLY A 228 -0.69 3.94 9.90
C GLY A 228 -1.42 3.65 8.60
N PHE A 229 -1.49 4.61 7.67
CA PHE A 229 -2.06 4.37 6.35
C PHE A 229 -1.29 3.33 5.53
N PHE A 230 0.06 3.35 5.58
CA PHE A 230 0.89 2.38 4.87
C PHE A 230 0.76 0.98 5.46
N VAL A 231 0.69 0.88 6.79
CA VAL A 231 0.40 -0.39 7.48
C VAL A 231 -0.95 -0.93 7.03
N LEU A 232 -1.98 -0.07 7.06
CA LEU A 232 -3.34 -0.43 6.65
C LEU A 232 -3.39 -0.89 5.19
N SER A 233 -2.83 -0.12 4.25
CA SER A 233 -2.83 -0.45 2.83
C SER A 233 -2.13 -1.80 2.56
N HIS A 234 -0.98 -2.03 3.21
CA HIS A 234 -0.26 -3.29 3.10
C HIS A 234 -1.10 -4.47 3.60
N VAL A 235 -1.72 -4.35 4.77
CA VAL A 235 -2.58 -5.37 5.38
C VAL A 235 -3.81 -5.65 4.52
N MET A 236 -4.54 -4.62 4.10
CA MET A 236 -5.78 -4.74 3.30
C MET A 236 -5.58 -5.52 2.01
N GLN A 237 -4.45 -5.29 1.31
CA GLN A 237 -4.12 -6.06 0.11
C GLN A 237 -3.98 -7.56 0.41
N ARG A 238 -3.34 -7.94 1.52
CA ARG A 238 -3.17 -9.36 1.89
C ARG A 238 -4.46 -9.95 2.44
N GLU A 239 -5.25 -9.16 3.16
CA GLU A 239 -6.57 -9.58 3.64
C GLU A 239 -7.48 -9.98 2.50
N ILE A 240 -7.54 -9.17 1.43
CA ILE A 240 -8.30 -9.53 0.23
C ILE A 240 -7.78 -10.85 -0.37
N LEU A 241 -6.46 -11.01 -0.52
CA LEU A 241 -5.91 -12.25 -1.08
C LEU A 241 -6.21 -13.47 -0.20
N PHE A 242 -6.04 -13.38 1.12
CA PHE A 242 -6.20 -14.51 2.03
C PHE A 242 -7.65 -14.84 2.34
N ALA A 243 -8.55 -13.86 2.47
CA ALA A 243 -9.97 -14.12 2.68
C ALA A 243 -10.64 -14.65 1.41
N PHE A 244 -10.36 -14.05 0.24
CA PHE A 244 -11.05 -14.45 -0.98
C PHE A 244 -10.50 -15.72 -1.62
N ILE A 245 -9.26 -16.14 -1.32
CA ILE A 245 -8.79 -17.48 -1.72
C ILE A 245 -9.52 -18.59 -0.95
N ILE A 246 -9.89 -18.37 0.32
CA ILE A 246 -10.77 -19.27 1.08
C ILE A 246 -12.14 -19.33 0.42
N SER A 247 -12.74 -18.18 0.09
CA SER A 247 -14.04 -18.14 -0.62
C SER A 247 -14.00 -18.91 -1.95
N ILE A 248 -12.87 -18.87 -2.68
CA ILE A 248 -12.68 -19.68 -3.90
C ILE A 248 -12.67 -21.18 -3.59
N GLY A 249 -12.05 -21.60 -2.49
CA GLY A 249 -12.14 -22.97 -1.98
C GLY A 249 -13.58 -23.38 -1.68
N GLU A 250 -14.36 -22.51 -1.03
CA GLU A 250 -15.77 -22.74 -0.74
C GLU A 250 -16.61 -22.82 -2.02
N MET A 251 -16.33 -21.99 -3.04
CA MET A 251 -16.95 -22.09 -4.37
C MET A 251 -16.70 -23.47 -5.00
N LYS A 252 -15.47 -23.99 -4.89
CA LYS A 252 -15.11 -25.32 -5.40
C LYS A 252 -15.89 -26.43 -4.70
N ARG A 253 -15.97 -26.39 -3.36
CA ARG A 253 -16.77 -27.35 -2.57
C ARG A 253 -18.23 -27.35 -3.02
N ARG A 254 -18.83 -26.16 -3.12
CA ARG A 254 -20.24 -25.99 -3.50
C ARG A 254 -20.51 -26.47 -4.92
N LEU A 255 -19.63 -26.15 -5.87
CA LEU A 255 -19.69 -26.66 -7.23
C LEU A 255 -19.70 -28.18 -7.24
N LYS A 256 -18.78 -28.83 -6.51
CA LYS A 256 -18.74 -30.29 -6.41
C LYS A 256 -20.05 -30.87 -5.87
N ARG A 257 -20.57 -30.32 -4.76
CA ARG A 257 -21.84 -30.74 -4.17
C ARG A 257 -23.01 -30.61 -5.15
N SER A 258 -23.08 -29.49 -5.88
CA SER A 258 -24.13 -29.24 -6.88
C SER A 258 -24.05 -30.19 -8.06
N VAL A 259 -22.85 -30.52 -8.55
CA VAL A 259 -22.64 -31.52 -9.61
C VAL A 259 -23.10 -32.89 -9.13
N ASP A 260 -22.67 -33.31 -7.95
CA ASP A 260 -23.02 -34.61 -7.37
C ASP A 260 -24.55 -34.74 -7.17
N TYR A 261 -25.20 -33.70 -6.64
CA TYR A 261 -26.66 -33.67 -6.46
C TYR A 261 -27.42 -33.67 -7.79
N ALA A 262 -27.02 -32.82 -8.75
CA ALA A 262 -27.70 -32.74 -10.04
C ALA A 262 -27.55 -34.02 -10.88
N SER A 263 -26.48 -34.78 -10.68
CA SER A 263 -26.23 -36.05 -11.36
C SER A 263 -27.03 -37.21 -10.78
N THR A 264 -27.40 -37.14 -9.51
CA THR A 264 -28.02 -38.26 -8.77
C THR A 264 -29.52 -38.05 -8.51
N ARG A 265 -29.97 -36.80 -8.32
CA ARG A 265 -31.38 -36.47 -8.12
C ARG A 265 -32.14 -36.54 -9.43
N HIS A 266 -33.28 -37.23 -9.44
CA HIS A 266 -34.15 -37.39 -10.62
C HIS A 266 -35.48 -36.67 -10.44
N GLN A 267 -35.97 -36.04 -11.53
CA GLN A 267 -37.34 -35.56 -11.70
C GLN A 267 -37.77 -35.78 -13.15
N PHE A 268 -39.07 -36.00 -13.37
CA PHE A 268 -39.61 -36.31 -14.70
C PHE A 268 -38.86 -37.44 -15.43
N GLY A 269 -38.34 -38.42 -14.68
CA GLY A 269 -37.59 -39.57 -15.22
C GLY A 269 -36.12 -39.33 -15.59
N THR A 270 -35.59 -38.12 -15.42
CA THR A 270 -34.22 -37.76 -15.83
C THR A 270 -33.44 -37.14 -14.65
N PRO A 271 -32.11 -37.34 -14.56
CA PRO A 271 -31.27 -36.55 -13.65
C PRO A 271 -31.50 -35.04 -13.80
N LEU A 272 -31.43 -34.27 -12.72
CA LEU A 272 -31.62 -32.82 -12.79
C LEU A 272 -30.64 -32.15 -13.77
N GLY A 273 -29.42 -32.65 -13.88
CA GLY A 273 -28.41 -32.17 -14.82
C GLY A 273 -28.80 -32.29 -16.30
N GLY A 274 -29.84 -33.07 -16.64
CA GLY A 274 -30.37 -33.16 -18.00
C GLY A 274 -31.23 -31.95 -18.41
N PHE A 275 -31.68 -31.12 -17.46
CA PHE A 275 -32.43 -29.90 -17.75
C PHE A 275 -31.49 -28.70 -17.90
N GLN A 276 -31.59 -27.99 -19.03
CA GLN A 276 -30.69 -26.86 -19.36
C GLN A 276 -30.67 -25.78 -18.28
N SER A 277 -31.81 -25.48 -17.65
CA SER A 277 -31.89 -24.49 -16.56
C SER A 277 -31.06 -24.86 -15.33
N VAL A 278 -30.77 -26.15 -15.11
CA VAL A 278 -29.90 -26.64 -14.03
C VAL A 278 -28.46 -26.73 -14.50
N SER A 279 -28.20 -27.34 -15.67
CA SER A 279 -26.85 -27.49 -16.19
C SER A 279 -26.16 -26.16 -16.48
N ASN A 280 -26.90 -25.15 -16.96
CA ASN A 280 -26.36 -23.81 -17.20
C ASN A 280 -25.88 -23.17 -15.90
N ARG A 281 -26.63 -23.28 -14.78
CA ARG A 281 -26.18 -22.77 -13.47
C ARG A 281 -24.89 -23.44 -13.01
N ILE A 282 -24.76 -24.75 -13.21
CA ILE A 282 -23.52 -25.48 -12.88
C ILE A 282 -22.36 -25.00 -13.76
N ALA A 283 -22.60 -24.74 -15.05
CA ALA A 283 -21.61 -24.17 -15.95
C ALA A 283 -21.18 -22.76 -15.49
N ASP A 284 -22.12 -21.89 -15.13
CA ASP A 284 -21.83 -20.56 -14.61
C ASP A 284 -21.03 -20.63 -13.29
N MET A 285 -21.40 -21.53 -12.38
CA MET A 285 -20.63 -21.77 -11.16
C MET A 285 -19.18 -22.18 -11.45
N LYS A 286 -18.96 -23.03 -12.48
CA LYS A 286 -17.63 -23.44 -12.91
C LYS A 286 -16.83 -22.28 -13.51
N ILE A 287 -17.47 -21.45 -14.36
CA ILE A 287 -16.86 -20.26 -14.96
C ILE A 287 -16.42 -19.30 -13.85
N SER A 288 -17.30 -18.97 -12.91
CA SER A 288 -16.99 -18.06 -11.81
C SER A 288 -15.85 -18.57 -10.94
N TYR A 289 -15.80 -19.87 -10.63
CA TYR A 289 -14.69 -20.48 -9.90
C TYR A 289 -13.36 -20.36 -10.66
N GLU A 290 -13.31 -20.75 -11.94
CA GLU A 290 -12.07 -20.72 -12.72
C GLU A 290 -11.56 -19.29 -12.92
N LEU A 291 -12.43 -18.34 -13.24
CA LEU A 291 -12.05 -16.94 -13.42
C LEU A 291 -11.55 -16.32 -12.10
N SER A 292 -12.27 -16.55 -11.00
CA SER A 292 -11.89 -16.07 -9.66
C SER A 292 -10.52 -16.59 -9.25
N ARG A 293 -10.32 -17.90 -9.38
CA ARG A 293 -9.07 -18.57 -9.03
C ARG A 293 -7.91 -18.08 -9.87
N ASN A 294 -8.06 -18.05 -11.19
CA ASN A 294 -6.98 -17.62 -12.07
C ASN A 294 -6.62 -16.16 -11.83
N TRP A 295 -7.60 -15.27 -11.66
CA TRP A 295 -7.36 -13.86 -11.40
C TRP A 295 -6.62 -13.64 -10.08
N LEU A 296 -7.07 -14.26 -8.98
CA LEU A 296 -6.46 -14.01 -7.67
C LEU A 296 -5.00 -14.47 -7.58
N TYR A 297 -4.67 -15.63 -8.16
CA TYR A 297 -3.27 -16.06 -8.25
C TYR A 297 -2.44 -15.18 -9.19
N HIS A 298 -3.03 -14.64 -10.26
CA HIS A 298 -2.35 -13.66 -11.11
C HIS A 298 -2.00 -12.38 -10.32
N VAL A 299 -2.93 -11.87 -9.51
CA VAL A 299 -2.69 -10.74 -8.61
C VAL A 299 -1.58 -11.06 -7.61
N ALA A 300 -1.59 -12.26 -7.02
CA ALA A 300 -0.56 -12.70 -6.09
C ALA A 300 0.84 -12.69 -6.71
N GLU A 301 1.01 -13.23 -7.93
CA GLU A 301 2.29 -13.22 -8.64
C GLU A 301 2.76 -11.79 -8.96
N LYS A 302 1.84 -10.91 -9.39
CA LYS A 302 2.17 -9.49 -9.59
C LYS A 302 2.63 -8.84 -8.27
N MET A 303 1.96 -9.13 -7.16
CA MET A 303 2.32 -8.63 -5.84
C MET A 303 3.68 -9.16 -5.37
N ILE A 304 3.97 -10.45 -5.59
CA ILE A 304 5.27 -11.07 -5.28
C ILE A 304 6.40 -10.41 -6.07
N ALA A 305 6.14 -10.11 -7.34
CA ALA A 305 7.05 -9.39 -8.24
C ALA A 305 7.12 -7.87 -7.96
N ASN A 306 6.52 -7.38 -6.87
CA ASN A 306 6.44 -5.96 -6.49
C ASN A 306 5.94 -5.06 -7.63
N LYS A 307 4.94 -5.52 -8.41
CA LYS A 307 4.22 -4.69 -9.38
C LYS A 307 3.03 -4.03 -8.70
N ASP A 308 2.60 -2.88 -9.22
CA ASP A 308 1.32 -2.28 -8.80
C ASP A 308 0.16 -3.25 -9.09
N VAL A 309 -0.59 -3.54 -8.03
CA VAL A 309 -1.77 -4.41 -8.00
C VAL A 309 -3.00 -3.71 -7.47
N THR A 310 -2.95 -2.38 -7.30
CA THR A 310 -4.03 -1.57 -6.73
C THR A 310 -5.37 -1.81 -7.43
N SER A 311 -5.37 -1.79 -8.76
CA SER A 311 -6.58 -2.07 -9.57
C SER A 311 -6.94 -3.55 -9.52
N ASP A 312 -5.94 -4.42 -9.64
CA ASP A 312 -6.18 -5.86 -9.75
C ASP A 312 -6.80 -6.44 -8.47
N VAL A 313 -6.35 -5.97 -7.30
CA VAL A 313 -6.89 -6.32 -5.98
C VAL A 313 -8.33 -5.85 -5.85
N ALA A 314 -8.64 -4.62 -6.30
CA ALA A 314 -10.01 -4.10 -6.28
C ALA A 314 -10.93 -4.92 -7.20
N ILE A 315 -10.48 -5.26 -8.41
CA ILE A 315 -11.19 -6.14 -9.36
C ILE A 315 -11.42 -7.51 -8.73
N ALA A 316 -10.39 -8.10 -8.12
CA ALA A 316 -10.46 -9.39 -7.46
C ALA A 316 -11.52 -9.39 -6.35
N LYS A 317 -11.47 -8.40 -5.45
CA LYS A 317 -12.43 -8.25 -4.36
C LYS A 317 -13.87 -8.23 -4.87
N VAL A 318 -14.17 -7.35 -5.82
CA VAL A 318 -15.52 -7.19 -6.37
C VAL A 318 -15.99 -8.47 -7.04
N PHE A 319 -15.20 -9.00 -7.97
CA PHE A 319 -15.60 -10.15 -8.77
C PHE A 319 -15.75 -11.42 -7.93
N ILE A 320 -14.83 -11.68 -7.01
CA ILE A 320 -14.83 -12.92 -6.21
C ILE A 320 -15.93 -12.86 -5.15
N SER A 321 -16.16 -11.72 -4.50
CA SER A 321 -17.26 -11.59 -3.53
C SER A 321 -18.64 -11.80 -4.17
N GLU A 322 -18.87 -11.23 -5.36
CA GLU A 322 -20.12 -11.40 -6.10
C GLU A 322 -20.27 -12.82 -6.63
N SER A 323 -19.19 -13.39 -7.17
CA SER A 323 -19.15 -14.79 -7.61
C SER A 323 -19.42 -15.76 -6.46
N ALA A 324 -18.88 -15.50 -5.26
CA ALA A 324 -19.09 -16.33 -4.08
C ALA A 324 -20.57 -16.30 -3.65
N LEU A 325 -21.22 -15.13 -3.67
CA LEU A 325 -22.64 -14.98 -3.36
C LEU A 325 -23.53 -15.63 -4.42
N GLU A 326 -23.27 -15.38 -5.70
CA GLU A 326 -24.04 -15.95 -6.81
C GLU A 326 -23.96 -17.48 -6.82
N THR A 327 -22.77 -18.04 -6.63
CA THR A 327 -22.57 -19.50 -6.56
C THR A 327 -23.30 -20.13 -5.36
N SER A 328 -23.50 -19.42 -4.24
CA SER A 328 -24.28 -19.94 -3.09
C SER A 328 -25.75 -19.99 -3.41
N ILE A 329 -26.28 -18.93 -4.03
CA ILE A 329 -27.67 -18.85 -4.45
C ILE A 329 -27.95 -19.93 -5.50
N ASN A 330 -27.05 -20.10 -6.48
CA ASN A 330 -27.16 -21.15 -7.48
C ASN A 330 -27.14 -22.55 -6.86
N ALA A 331 -26.23 -22.82 -5.92
CA ALA A 331 -26.18 -24.10 -5.21
C ALA A 331 -27.49 -24.35 -4.44
N LEU A 332 -28.02 -23.36 -3.73
CA LEU A 332 -29.30 -23.45 -3.03
C LEU A 332 -30.44 -23.78 -4.00
N HIS A 333 -30.55 -23.04 -5.12
CA HIS A 333 -31.60 -23.26 -6.13
C HIS A 333 -31.51 -24.63 -6.82
N ILE A 334 -30.29 -25.12 -7.11
CA ILE A 334 -30.09 -26.46 -7.68
C ILE A 334 -30.64 -27.55 -6.74
N HIS A 335 -30.53 -27.33 -5.43
CA HIS A 335 -31.06 -28.25 -4.42
C HIS A 335 -32.56 -28.05 -4.11
N GLY A 336 -33.16 -26.97 -4.61
CA GLY A 336 -34.59 -26.66 -4.44
C GLY A 336 -35.00 -26.61 -2.97
N GLY A 337 -36.14 -27.21 -2.63
CA GLY A 337 -36.63 -27.27 -1.24
C GLY A 337 -35.62 -27.88 -0.27
N TYR A 338 -34.82 -28.88 -0.69
CA TYR A 338 -33.76 -29.46 0.13
C TYR A 338 -32.59 -28.52 0.38
N GLY A 339 -32.38 -27.52 -0.48
CA GLY A 339 -31.38 -26.47 -0.26
C GLY A 339 -31.82 -25.43 0.76
N TYR A 340 -33.13 -25.22 0.89
CA TYR A 340 -33.70 -24.29 1.86
C TYR A 340 -33.76 -24.88 3.29
N VAL A 341 -33.75 -26.20 3.44
CA VAL A 341 -33.74 -26.85 4.77
C VAL A 341 -32.37 -26.67 5.44
N SER A 342 -32.36 -26.12 6.67
CA SER A 342 -31.15 -25.76 7.42
C SER A 342 -30.13 -26.90 7.54
N LYS A 343 -30.58 -28.16 7.64
CA LYS A 343 -29.71 -29.35 7.73
C LYS A 343 -28.75 -29.50 6.53
N ASN A 344 -29.06 -28.92 5.37
CA ASN A 344 -28.19 -28.96 4.19
C ASN A 344 -27.07 -27.89 4.25
N GLY A 345 -27.22 -26.87 5.08
CA GLY A 345 -26.23 -25.78 5.25
C GLY A 345 -26.14 -24.79 4.07
N LEU A 346 -26.81 -25.03 2.93
CA LEU A 346 -26.74 -24.14 1.76
C LEU A 346 -27.35 -22.75 2.02
N GLY A 347 -28.41 -22.67 2.83
CA GLY A 347 -28.96 -21.37 3.28
C GLY A 347 -27.96 -20.58 4.12
N GLU A 348 -27.24 -21.25 5.02
CA GLU A 348 -26.17 -20.62 5.77
C GLU A 348 -25.00 -20.20 4.87
N GLU A 349 -24.62 -20.99 3.86
CA GLU A 349 -23.56 -20.59 2.92
C GLU A 349 -23.92 -19.29 2.16
N VAL A 350 -25.20 -19.06 1.85
CA VAL A 350 -25.66 -17.76 1.32
C VAL A 350 -25.45 -16.65 2.36
N CYS A 351 -25.87 -16.87 3.60
CA CYS A 351 -25.68 -15.91 4.69
C CYS A 351 -24.21 -15.57 4.94
N ASN A 352 -23.31 -16.55 4.88
CA ASN A 352 -21.87 -16.36 5.00
C ASN A 352 -21.32 -15.51 3.84
N ALA A 353 -21.76 -15.78 2.61
CA ALA A 353 -21.32 -15.07 1.42
C ALA A 353 -21.80 -13.61 1.35
N LEU A 354 -22.88 -13.23 2.06
CA LEU A 354 -23.36 -11.84 2.14
C LEU A 354 -22.33 -10.87 2.76
N ALA A 355 -21.40 -11.37 3.57
CA ALA A 355 -20.37 -10.54 4.18
C ALA A 355 -19.30 -10.07 3.18
N GLY A 356 -19.00 -10.88 2.15
CA GLY A 356 -17.92 -10.62 1.18
C GLY A 356 -18.01 -9.27 0.46
N PRO A 357 -19.17 -8.88 -0.08
CA PRO A 357 -19.35 -7.57 -0.70
C PRO A 357 -19.12 -6.37 0.24
N ILE A 358 -19.06 -6.58 1.56
CA ILE A 358 -18.98 -5.54 2.60
C ILE A 358 -17.56 -5.40 3.16
N TYR A 359 -16.96 -6.49 3.67
CA TYR A 359 -15.67 -6.42 4.36
C TYR A 359 -14.50 -6.06 3.41
N SER A 360 -13.38 -5.61 3.99
CA SER A 360 -12.19 -5.09 3.28
C SER A 360 -12.52 -3.99 2.25
N GLY A 361 -13.54 -3.16 2.55
CA GLY A 361 -14.05 -2.09 1.71
C GLY A 361 -15.14 -2.55 0.76
N THR A 362 -16.29 -1.88 0.76
CA THR A 362 -17.47 -2.32 0.00
C THR A 362 -17.20 -2.42 -1.50
N ASN A 363 -17.99 -3.23 -2.22
CA ASN A 363 -17.82 -3.34 -3.67
C ASN A 363 -17.99 -1.99 -4.39
N ASP A 364 -18.80 -1.06 -3.86
CA ASP A 364 -18.92 0.29 -4.42
C ASP A 364 -17.63 1.11 -4.24
N ILE A 365 -16.97 1.00 -3.08
CA ILE A 365 -15.67 1.64 -2.85
C ILE A 365 -14.61 1.07 -3.78
N GLN A 366 -14.59 -0.26 -3.96
CA GLN A 366 -13.64 -0.89 -4.89
C GLN A 366 -13.93 -0.51 -6.34
N ARG A 367 -15.21 -0.43 -6.77
CA ARG A 367 -15.58 0.09 -8.09
C ARG A 367 -15.17 1.54 -8.27
N GLY A 368 -15.34 2.37 -7.24
CA GLY A 368 -14.85 3.75 -7.22
C GLY A 368 -13.32 3.82 -7.39
N ARG A 369 -12.58 2.92 -6.72
CA ARG A 369 -11.12 2.81 -6.87
C ARG A 369 -10.73 2.41 -8.30
N ILE A 370 -11.39 1.41 -8.89
CA ILE A 370 -11.16 0.99 -10.28
C ILE A 370 -11.44 2.15 -11.24
N ALA A 371 -12.58 2.83 -11.08
CA ALA A 371 -12.95 3.97 -11.90
C ALA A 371 -11.93 5.12 -11.80
N ALA A 372 -11.48 5.44 -10.59
CA ALA A 372 -10.46 6.47 -10.36
C ALA A 372 -9.13 6.10 -11.05
N MET A 373 -8.72 4.84 -11.00
CA MET A 373 -7.50 4.36 -11.67
C MET A 373 -7.59 4.40 -13.20
N LEU A 374 -8.80 4.27 -13.76
CA LEU A 374 -9.05 4.47 -15.19
C LEU A 374 -9.17 5.95 -15.58
N GLY A 375 -9.05 6.87 -14.62
CA GLY A 375 -9.16 8.31 -14.85
C GLY A 375 -10.59 8.83 -14.93
N VAL A 376 -11.59 8.03 -14.54
CA VAL A 376 -12.99 8.49 -14.45
C VAL A 376 -13.13 9.35 -13.20
N ALA A 377 -13.08 10.67 -13.38
CA ALA A 377 -13.22 11.62 -12.29
C ALA A 377 -14.63 11.59 -11.69
N SER A 378 -14.73 11.32 -10.40
CA SER A 378 -15.83 11.84 -9.58
C SER A 378 -15.74 13.37 -9.58
N LYS A 379 -16.87 14.07 -9.74
CA LYS A 379 -16.96 15.53 -9.91
C LYS A 379 -16.18 16.28 -8.80
N SER A 380 -14.99 16.76 -9.12
CA SER A 380 -14.38 17.93 -8.47
C SER A 380 -13.86 18.89 -9.55
N LYS A 381 -14.47 20.09 -9.60
CA LYS A 381 -14.23 21.33 -10.39
C LYS A 381 -13.38 21.29 -11.69
N PRO A 382 -13.78 22.05 -12.74
CA PRO A 382 -13.22 21.92 -14.08
C PRO A 382 -11.74 22.35 -14.19
N ARG A 383 -10.95 21.56 -14.93
CA ARG A 383 -9.55 21.81 -15.33
C ARG A 383 -9.46 22.84 -16.47
N LYS A 384 -8.48 23.75 -16.42
CA LYS A 384 -8.08 24.63 -17.55
C LYS A 384 -6.81 24.10 -18.24
N PRO A 385 -6.63 24.33 -19.56
CA PRO A 385 -5.47 23.86 -20.33
C PRO A 385 -4.21 24.72 -20.10
N ALA A 386 -3.04 24.12 -20.35
CA ALA A 386 -1.70 24.68 -20.09
C ALA A 386 -1.25 25.73 -21.14
N GLN A 387 -0.46 26.72 -20.70
CA GLN A 387 0.13 27.77 -21.53
C GLN A 387 1.67 27.66 -21.56
N LEU A 388 2.27 27.83 -22.74
CA LEU A 388 3.69 28.11 -22.90
C LEU A 388 3.96 29.56 -22.49
N VAL A 389 5.00 29.80 -21.69
CA VAL A 389 5.52 31.14 -21.39
C VAL A 389 6.92 31.23 -22.02
N SER A 390 7.11 32.14 -22.98
CA SER A 390 8.42 32.41 -23.59
C SER A 390 8.85 33.85 -23.32
N THR A 391 10.08 34.07 -22.88
CA THR A 391 10.71 35.39 -22.84
C THR A 391 12.20 35.31 -23.18
N ASN A 392 12.62 36.21 -24.08
CA ASN A 392 13.98 36.43 -24.57
C ASN A 392 14.82 37.23 -23.54
N SER A 393 16.05 36.79 -23.26
CA SER A 393 17.09 37.59 -22.61
C SER A 393 18.46 36.93 -22.82
N GLU A 394 19.38 37.62 -23.50
CA GLU A 394 20.71 37.14 -23.93
C GLU A 394 21.78 37.15 -22.83
N SER A 395 21.45 37.50 -21.58
CA SER A 395 22.36 37.33 -20.44
C SER A 395 21.69 36.54 -19.33
N ASN A 396 22.08 35.29 -19.18
CA ASN A 396 21.48 34.39 -18.20
C ASN A 396 22.20 34.49 -16.85
N GLU A 397 21.78 35.48 -16.05
CA GLU A 397 22.34 35.75 -14.72
C GLU A 397 22.36 34.51 -13.81
N VAL A 398 21.41 33.58 -14.00
CA VAL A 398 21.29 32.32 -13.26
C VAL A 398 22.28 31.27 -13.78
N LEU A 399 22.34 31.10 -15.10
CA LEU A 399 23.20 30.11 -15.78
C LEU A 399 24.54 30.73 -16.18
N ASP A 400 25.33 31.17 -15.21
CA ASP A 400 26.62 31.84 -15.37
C ASP A 400 27.77 30.88 -15.77
N SER A 401 27.58 30.20 -16.91
CA SER A 401 28.46 29.13 -17.45
C SER A 401 29.92 29.53 -17.67
N ASP A 402 30.19 30.83 -17.80
CA ASP A 402 31.54 31.37 -17.98
C ASP A 402 32.33 31.56 -16.68
N HIS A 403 31.65 31.50 -15.53
CA HIS A 403 32.28 31.75 -14.23
C HIS A 403 33.34 30.68 -13.90
N THR A 404 34.48 31.11 -13.38
CA THR A 404 35.64 30.25 -13.07
C THR A 404 35.30 29.06 -12.17
N ASN A 405 34.54 29.28 -11.08
CA ASN A 405 34.04 28.21 -10.21
C ASN A 405 33.24 27.13 -10.96
N VAL A 406 32.40 27.50 -11.93
CA VAL A 406 31.60 26.55 -12.71
C VAL A 406 32.50 25.77 -13.66
N LYS A 407 33.41 26.45 -14.37
CA LYS A 407 34.42 25.81 -15.23
C LYS A 407 35.27 24.80 -14.45
N ALA A 408 35.78 25.19 -13.28
CA ALA A 408 36.55 24.30 -12.41
C ALA A 408 35.73 23.09 -11.90
N PHE A 409 34.44 23.27 -11.59
CA PHE A 409 33.56 22.17 -11.21
C PHE A 409 33.36 21.18 -12.37
N VAL A 410 33.15 21.68 -13.59
CA VAL A 410 32.97 20.89 -14.81
C VAL A 410 34.27 20.13 -15.16
N GLU A 411 35.42 20.78 -15.14
CA GLU A 411 36.73 20.16 -15.37
C GLU A 411 36.99 19.04 -14.35
N ALA A 412 36.77 19.31 -13.06
CA ALA A 412 36.92 18.31 -12.00
C ALA A 412 35.89 17.17 -12.06
N ALA A 413 34.80 17.32 -12.82
CA ALA A 413 33.81 16.27 -13.05
C ALA A 413 34.16 15.37 -14.24
N LEU A 414 34.73 15.95 -15.30
CA LEU A 414 35.00 15.25 -16.56
C LEU A 414 36.37 14.56 -16.57
N GLY A 415 37.38 15.18 -15.96
CA GLY A 415 38.79 14.79 -16.09
C GLY A 415 39.35 15.08 -17.48
N ASP A 416 40.54 14.56 -17.76
CA ASP A 416 41.32 14.91 -18.96
C ASP A 416 41.06 14.00 -20.19
N ALA A 417 40.22 12.97 -20.04
CA ALA A 417 39.94 12.02 -21.12
C ALA A 417 38.98 12.64 -22.18
N PRO A 418 39.15 12.30 -23.47
CA PRO A 418 38.14 12.62 -24.48
C PRO A 418 36.85 11.85 -24.18
N LEU A 419 35.71 12.54 -24.22
CA LEU A 419 34.40 12.00 -23.85
C LEU A 419 33.38 12.31 -24.93
N SER A 420 32.44 11.40 -25.15
CA SER A 420 31.26 11.67 -25.98
C SER A 420 30.32 12.68 -25.30
N GLU A 421 29.42 13.31 -26.07
CA GLU A 421 28.36 14.18 -25.54
C GLU A 421 27.57 13.48 -24.42
N ARG A 422 27.23 12.21 -24.65
CA ARG A 422 26.56 11.35 -23.69
C ARG A 422 27.37 11.14 -22.40
N ASP A 423 28.66 10.81 -22.52
CA ASP A 423 29.52 10.60 -21.34
C ASP A 423 29.70 11.88 -20.53
N ILE A 424 29.75 13.04 -21.20
CA ILE A 424 29.78 14.35 -20.56
C ILE A 424 28.50 14.56 -19.75
N ALA A 425 27.32 14.40 -20.35
CA ALA A 425 26.03 14.58 -19.66
C ALA A 425 25.88 13.64 -18.45
N VAL A 426 26.27 12.37 -18.59
CA VAL A 426 26.23 11.38 -17.51
C VAL A 426 27.20 11.71 -16.37
N LYS A 427 28.45 12.09 -16.67
CA LYS A 427 29.41 12.48 -15.63
C LYS A 427 28.98 13.73 -14.88
N LEU A 428 28.46 14.74 -15.59
CA LEU A 428 27.94 15.96 -14.96
C LEU A 428 26.72 15.67 -14.09
N TYR A 429 25.85 14.75 -14.51
CA TYR A 429 24.70 14.30 -13.71
C TYR A 429 25.17 13.78 -12.35
N TYR A 430 26.11 12.83 -12.35
CA TYR A 430 26.64 12.26 -11.12
C TYR A 430 27.42 13.28 -10.27
N ALA A 431 28.15 14.19 -10.90
CA ALA A 431 28.85 15.26 -10.19
C ALA A 431 27.87 16.17 -9.45
N VAL A 432 26.78 16.62 -10.08
CA VAL A 432 25.76 17.47 -9.43
C VAL A 432 24.96 16.67 -8.40
N ARG A 433 24.59 15.42 -8.71
CA ARG A 433 23.86 14.54 -7.79
C ARG A 433 24.63 14.33 -6.50
N ASP A 434 25.90 13.93 -6.60
CA ASP A 434 26.66 13.42 -5.46
C ASP A 434 27.56 14.47 -4.77
N LYS A 435 28.02 15.52 -5.48
CA LYS A 435 28.90 16.56 -4.89
C LYS A 435 28.14 17.76 -4.30
N ILE A 436 26.85 17.92 -4.61
CA ILE A 436 25.99 18.96 -4.03
C ILE A 436 25.06 18.30 -3.02
N ALA A 437 25.11 18.73 -1.76
CA ALA A 437 24.24 18.22 -0.70
C ALA A 437 22.79 18.68 -0.95
N TYR A 438 21.83 17.77 -0.76
CA TYR A 438 20.41 18.12 -0.76
C TYR A 438 20.06 18.76 0.58
N GLU A 439 19.82 20.06 0.59
CA GLU A 439 19.41 20.85 1.76
C GLU A 439 18.34 21.85 1.35
N VAL A 440 17.25 21.92 2.12
CA VAL A 440 16.14 22.84 1.84
C VAL A 440 16.21 24.03 2.79
N PHE A 441 16.37 23.81 4.09
CA PHE A 441 16.29 24.87 5.10
C PHE A 441 17.57 25.70 5.17
N ASP A 442 17.45 27.01 5.46
CA ASP A 442 18.57 27.98 5.42
C ASP A 442 19.33 28.03 4.08
N THR A 443 18.66 27.62 2.99
CA THR A 443 19.22 27.68 1.64
C THR A 443 18.94 29.05 1.03
N ASP A 444 19.95 29.64 0.40
CA ASP A 444 19.87 30.94 -0.26
C ASP A 444 19.15 30.82 -1.60
N ILE A 445 18.01 31.51 -1.72
CA ILE A 445 17.19 31.60 -2.93
C ILE A 445 17.09 33.05 -3.44
N SER A 446 17.99 33.93 -2.96
CA SER A 446 18.15 35.28 -3.49
C SER A 446 18.69 35.22 -4.92
N PRO A 447 18.65 36.33 -5.69
CA PRO A 447 19.26 36.38 -7.01
C PRO A 447 20.72 35.92 -7.05
N ASN A 448 21.49 36.22 -6.00
CA ASN A 448 22.86 35.75 -5.86
C ASN A 448 22.93 34.26 -5.51
N GLY A 449 22.05 33.77 -4.63
CA GLY A 449 22.00 32.36 -4.22
C GLY A 449 21.61 31.40 -5.35
N LEU A 450 20.86 31.90 -6.34
CA LEU A 450 20.43 31.14 -7.52
C LEU A 450 21.48 31.09 -8.64
N ARG A 451 22.61 31.78 -8.55
CA ARG A 451 23.69 31.66 -9.55
C ARG A 451 24.37 30.29 -9.46
N ALA A 452 24.65 29.65 -10.59
CA ALA A 452 25.33 28.36 -10.60
C ALA A 452 26.71 28.43 -9.91
N SER A 453 27.46 29.51 -10.08
CA SER A 453 28.73 29.75 -9.36
C SER A 453 28.57 29.80 -7.84
N SER A 454 27.49 30.39 -7.32
CA SER A 454 27.16 30.42 -5.89
C SER A 454 26.82 29.04 -5.36
N ILE A 455 26.11 28.22 -6.16
CA ILE A 455 25.73 26.84 -5.82
C ILE A 455 26.98 25.94 -5.73
N VAL A 456 27.92 26.09 -6.66
CA VAL A 456 29.22 25.40 -6.59
C VAL A 456 29.97 25.77 -5.32
N LYS A 457 29.96 27.05 -4.93
CA LYS A 457 30.64 27.53 -3.73
C LYS A 457 29.97 27.04 -2.43
N SER A 458 28.65 27.06 -2.37
CA SER A 458 27.89 26.64 -1.18
C SER A 458 27.89 25.12 -1.01
N LYS A 459 28.03 24.36 -2.11
CA LYS A 459 27.93 22.89 -2.18
C LYS A 459 26.64 22.31 -1.60
N LYS A 460 25.58 23.12 -1.52
CA LYS A 460 24.28 22.71 -0.98
C LYS A 460 23.12 23.41 -1.69
N GLY A 461 21.98 22.74 -1.74
CA GLY A 461 20.71 23.28 -2.23
C GLY A 461 19.70 22.17 -2.50
N PHE A 462 18.50 22.51 -2.95
CA PHE A 462 17.44 21.52 -3.24
C PHE A 462 17.26 21.35 -4.76
N CYS A 463 16.11 20.84 -5.21
CA CYS A 463 15.86 20.51 -6.62
C CYS A 463 16.10 21.68 -7.58
N LEU A 464 15.73 22.93 -7.21
CA LEU A 464 15.97 24.11 -8.04
C LEU A 464 17.47 24.37 -8.28
N HIS A 465 18.25 24.47 -7.22
CA HIS A 465 19.70 24.73 -7.31
C HIS A 465 20.44 23.64 -8.08
N LYS A 466 20.07 22.38 -7.86
CA LYS A 466 20.68 21.26 -8.60
C LYS A 466 20.31 21.28 -10.08
N ALA A 467 19.07 21.61 -10.43
CA ALA A 467 18.65 21.76 -11.81
C ALA A 467 19.32 22.94 -12.53
N ILE A 468 19.53 24.06 -11.83
CA ILE A 468 20.32 25.21 -12.31
C ILE A 468 21.74 24.76 -12.64
N LEU A 469 22.47 24.19 -11.68
CA LEU A 469 23.87 23.84 -11.86
C LEU A 469 24.06 22.79 -12.96
N PHE A 470 23.17 21.79 -13.05
CA PHE A 470 23.26 20.79 -14.11
C PHE A 470 23.05 21.40 -15.50
N ALA A 471 22.05 22.27 -15.68
CA ALA A 471 21.86 22.98 -16.94
C ALA A 471 23.06 23.85 -17.30
N THR A 472 23.61 24.59 -16.35
CA THR A 472 24.80 25.42 -16.58
C THR A 472 26.01 24.58 -16.96
N ALA A 473 26.27 23.49 -16.24
CA ALA A 473 27.40 22.59 -16.49
C ALA A 473 27.35 21.96 -17.89
N CYS A 474 26.17 21.50 -18.32
CA CYS A 474 25.96 20.97 -19.66
C CYS A 474 26.23 22.03 -20.74
N ARG A 475 25.72 23.26 -20.54
CA ARG A 475 25.92 24.37 -21.48
C ARG A 475 27.37 24.82 -21.60
N THR A 476 28.17 24.74 -20.52
CA THR A 476 29.62 24.97 -20.58
C THR A 476 30.34 24.02 -21.55
N LYS A 477 29.72 22.89 -21.91
CA LYS A 477 30.24 21.93 -22.90
C LYS A 477 29.45 21.91 -24.21
N GLY A 478 28.62 22.93 -24.45
CA GLY A 478 27.83 23.06 -25.67
C GLY A 478 26.64 22.11 -25.75
N ILE A 479 26.25 21.47 -24.64
CA ILE A 479 25.11 20.56 -24.59
C ILE A 479 23.85 21.38 -24.26
N ASP A 480 22.87 21.36 -25.16
CA ASP A 480 21.57 22.01 -24.94
C ASP A 480 20.90 21.41 -23.70
N CYS A 481 20.64 22.23 -22.69
CA CYS A 481 19.97 21.80 -21.47
C CYS A 481 19.10 22.93 -20.93
N ARG A 482 17.85 22.65 -20.57
CA ARG A 482 16.88 23.64 -20.07
C ARG A 482 16.29 23.21 -18.73
N LEU A 483 15.80 24.19 -17.97
CA LEU A 483 15.17 23.94 -16.68
C LEU A 483 13.69 23.63 -16.89
N VAL A 484 13.17 22.74 -16.08
CA VAL A 484 11.76 22.38 -16.10
C VAL A 484 11.24 22.38 -14.67
N ALA A 485 10.21 23.19 -14.42
CA ALA A 485 9.46 23.18 -13.17
C ALA A 485 8.17 22.38 -13.39
N ASN A 486 7.84 21.50 -12.47
CA ASN A 486 6.55 20.84 -12.48
C ASN A 486 6.06 20.63 -11.06
N ARG A 487 4.75 20.69 -10.88
CA ARG A 487 4.15 20.41 -9.59
C ARG A 487 4.14 18.91 -9.39
N VAL A 488 4.44 18.43 -8.20
CA VAL A 488 4.45 17.01 -7.88
C VAL A 488 3.79 16.75 -6.54
N ASN A 489 3.12 15.62 -6.40
CA ASN A 489 2.95 15.03 -5.06
C ASN A 489 4.25 14.30 -4.76
N ASN A 490 5.04 14.86 -3.84
CA ASN A 490 6.37 14.34 -3.54
C ASN A 490 6.27 13.20 -2.53
N HIS A 491 6.93 12.09 -2.82
CA HIS A 491 6.97 10.91 -1.97
C HIS A 491 7.98 11.04 -0.83
N ILE A 492 8.92 12.00 -0.91
CA ILE A 492 9.87 12.31 0.17
C ILE A 492 9.54 13.69 0.69
N SER A 493 8.72 13.76 1.74
CA SER A 493 8.40 15.01 2.41
C SER A 493 8.38 14.82 3.92
N THR A 494 9.00 15.74 4.65
CA THR A 494 8.88 15.83 6.11
C THR A 494 7.75 16.80 6.46
N PRO A 495 7.13 16.70 7.64
CA PRO A 495 6.10 17.65 8.08
C PRO A 495 6.56 19.11 8.06
N GLU A 496 7.84 19.37 8.38
CA GLU A 496 8.44 20.70 8.32
C GLU A 496 8.47 21.22 6.88
N LEU A 497 8.83 20.35 5.92
CA LEU A 497 8.88 20.69 4.51
C LEU A 497 7.47 20.93 3.96
N GLN A 498 6.47 20.13 4.35
CA GLN A 498 5.06 20.32 3.98
C GLN A 498 4.50 21.65 4.52
N ASN A 499 4.77 21.98 5.79
CA ASN A 499 4.36 23.26 6.36
C ASN A 499 5.02 24.45 5.65
N LEU A 500 6.30 24.29 5.28
CA LEU A 500 7.07 25.27 4.55
C LEU A 500 6.52 25.49 3.13
N VAL A 501 6.12 24.43 2.42
CA VAL A 501 5.55 24.56 1.06
C VAL A 501 4.06 24.91 1.06
N GLY A 502 3.38 24.69 2.18
CA GLY A 502 1.94 25.00 2.35
C GLY A 502 1.01 23.89 1.88
N GLY A 503 1.47 22.63 1.83
CA GLY A 503 0.64 21.48 1.45
C GLY A 503 1.44 20.26 0.98
N GLU A 504 0.76 19.33 0.29
CA GLU A 504 1.33 18.08 -0.23
C GLU A 504 1.84 18.19 -1.69
N VAL A 505 1.57 19.33 -2.34
CA VAL A 505 2.03 19.60 -3.69
C VAL A 505 3.30 20.44 -3.63
N PHE A 506 4.37 19.94 -4.22
CA PHE A 506 5.68 20.56 -4.26
C PHE A 506 5.99 21.05 -5.67
N LEU A 507 6.66 22.18 -5.80
CA LEU A 507 7.26 22.62 -7.05
C LEU A 507 8.61 21.91 -7.19
N HIS A 508 8.64 20.87 -8.02
CA HIS A 508 9.84 20.10 -8.30
C HIS A 508 10.53 20.61 -9.57
N TRP A 509 11.86 20.59 -9.54
CA TRP A 509 12.69 21.07 -10.63
C TRP A 509 13.56 19.93 -11.16
N TYR A 510 13.55 19.78 -12.48
CA TYR A 510 14.38 18.84 -13.23
C TYR A 510 14.84 19.51 -14.53
N ASN A 511 15.52 18.77 -15.39
CA ASN A 511 16.04 19.29 -16.64
C ASN A 511 15.55 18.47 -17.84
N GLU A 512 15.50 19.13 -18.99
CA GLU A 512 15.55 18.46 -20.28
C GLU A 512 16.94 18.73 -20.86
N VAL A 513 17.69 17.67 -21.16
CA VAL A 513 19.03 17.72 -21.75
C VAL A 513 19.00 17.02 -23.10
N LYS A 514 19.62 17.63 -24.11
CA LYS A 514 19.72 17.05 -25.45
C LYS A 514 20.98 16.20 -25.51
N VAL A 515 20.81 14.90 -25.72
CA VAL A 515 21.91 13.95 -25.87
C VAL A 515 21.69 13.19 -27.16
N ASP A 516 22.70 13.17 -28.03
CA ASP A 516 22.68 12.52 -29.35
C ASP A 516 21.46 12.97 -30.19
N GLY A 517 21.12 14.26 -30.10
CA GLY A 517 20.00 14.88 -30.83
C GLY A 517 18.61 14.68 -30.20
N LYS A 518 18.49 13.92 -29.10
CA LYS A 518 17.21 13.65 -28.42
C LYS A 518 17.13 14.38 -27.08
N TRP A 519 15.99 15.01 -26.80
CA TRP A 519 15.69 15.53 -25.47
C TRP A 519 15.36 14.40 -24.50
N LEU A 520 16.12 14.32 -23.41
CA LEU A 520 15.92 13.41 -22.29
C LEU A 520 15.57 14.22 -21.03
N LYS A 521 14.63 13.73 -20.24
CA LYS A 521 14.29 14.31 -18.94
C LYS A 521 15.20 13.75 -17.87
N VAL A 522 15.76 14.59 -17.00
CA VAL A 522 16.76 14.16 -16.00
C VAL A 522 16.66 14.97 -14.70
N SER A 523 16.76 14.27 -13.55
CA SER A 523 16.67 14.88 -12.22
C SER A 523 17.86 14.47 -11.32
N PRO A 524 18.90 15.31 -11.15
CA PRO A 524 20.07 15.02 -10.33
C PRO A 524 19.86 15.33 -8.83
N VAL A 525 18.64 15.12 -8.32
CA VAL A 525 18.16 15.77 -7.09
C VAL A 525 18.63 15.05 -5.81
N PHE A 526 18.28 13.78 -5.64
CA PHE A 526 18.59 13.04 -4.41
C PHE A 526 19.98 12.37 -4.48
N ASN A 527 20.87 12.76 -3.58
CA ASN A 527 22.22 12.18 -3.50
C ASN A 527 22.21 10.79 -2.85
N LYS A 528 23.27 10.01 -3.06
CA LYS A 528 23.37 8.63 -2.50
C LYS A 528 23.24 8.56 -0.98
N LEU A 529 23.67 9.60 -0.24
CA LEU A 529 23.59 9.63 1.22
C LEU A 529 22.14 9.75 1.68
N LEU A 530 21.40 10.70 1.11
CA LEU A 530 19.97 10.89 1.36
C LEU A 530 19.19 9.64 0.95
N CYS A 531 19.54 9.04 -0.20
CA CYS A 531 18.89 7.83 -0.65
C CYS A 531 19.04 6.68 0.37
N ARG A 532 20.23 6.51 0.97
CA ARG A 532 20.44 5.56 2.06
C ARG A 532 19.65 5.90 3.31
N LEU A 533 19.64 7.17 3.74
CA LEU A 533 18.93 7.63 4.95
C LEU A 533 17.41 7.39 4.85
N TYR A 534 16.84 7.58 3.67
CA TYR A 534 15.42 7.36 3.39
C TYR A 534 15.12 6.00 2.75
N ALA A 535 16.11 5.10 2.70
CA ALA A 535 16.02 3.75 2.14
C ALA A 535 15.50 3.66 0.69
N ILE A 536 15.56 4.74 -0.09
CA ILE A 536 15.22 4.81 -1.52
C ILE A 536 16.44 4.47 -2.38
N GLU A 537 16.21 4.00 -3.60
CA GLU A 537 17.31 3.73 -4.53
C GLU A 537 17.74 5.04 -5.21
N PRO A 538 19.06 5.28 -5.38
CA PRO A 538 19.53 6.42 -6.16
C PRO A 538 18.99 6.36 -7.60
N LEU A 539 18.54 7.49 -8.12
CA LEU A 539 18.17 7.60 -9.53
C LEU A 539 19.45 7.57 -10.36
N GLU A 540 19.48 6.66 -11.32
CA GLU A 540 20.61 6.46 -12.23
C GLU A 540 20.26 7.06 -13.59
N PHE A 541 21.28 7.61 -14.27
CA PHE A 541 21.11 8.22 -15.59
C PHE A 541 22.16 7.65 -16.54
N ASP A 542 21.69 6.96 -17.57
CA ASP A 542 22.55 6.28 -18.54
C ASP A 542 22.80 7.11 -19.81
N GLY A 543 22.17 8.28 -19.94
CA GLY A 543 22.25 9.13 -21.12
C GLY A 543 21.51 8.58 -22.35
N LYS A 544 20.67 7.56 -22.21
CA LYS A 544 19.82 7.00 -23.28
C LYS A 544 18.33 7.15 -23.00
N SER A 545 17.96 7.12 -21.72
CA SER A 545 16.58 7.12 -21.25
C SER A 545 16.31 8.26 -20.26
N ASP A 546 15.03 8.60 -20.09
CA ASP A 546 14.61 9.60 -19.10
C ASP A 546 14.93 9.08 -17.69
N ALA A 547 15.50 9.95 -16.86
CA ALA A 547 15.82 9.70 -15.45
C ALA A 547 15.12 10.75 -14.57
N ILE A 548 13.80 10.60 -14.43
CA ILE A 548 12.95 11.48 -13.59
C ILE A 548 12.09 10.72 -12.57
N ALA A 549 11.87 9.43 -12.79
CA ALA A 549 11.15 8.57 -11.87
C ALA A 549 12.15 7.98 -10.87
N GLN A 550 12.29 8.62 -9.71
CA GLN A 550 13.11 8.10 -8.63
C GLN A 550 12.65 6.67 -8.29
N PRO A 551 13.55 5.67 -8.23
CA PRO A 551 13.16 4.35 -7.77
C PRO A 551 12.94 4.37 -6.26
N TYR A 552 11.75 3.96 -5.83
CA TYR A 552 11.32 3.90 -4.44
C TYR A 552 10.91 2.47 -4.09
N LYS A 553 10.86 2.14 -2.80
CA LYS A 553 10.61 0.77 -2.33
C LYS A 553 9.15 0.46 -1.99
N ASP A 554 8.28 1.48 -1.83
CA ASP A 554 6.96 1.35 -1.21
C ASP A 554 5.81 2.06 -2.00
N ASP A 555 5.69 1.87 -3.33
CA ASP A 555 4.62 2.41 -4.22
C ASP A 555 4.38 3.94 -4.21
N SER A 556 5.18 4.69 -3.45
CA SER A 556 5.13 6.14 -3.37
C SER A 556 5.90 6.76 -4.53
N GLU A 557 5.24 6.97 -5.66
CA GLU A 557 5.87 7.63 -6.81
C GLU A 557 5.77 9.15 -6.72
N MET A 558 6.77 9.84 -7.27
CA MET A 558 6.64 11.27 -7.50
C MET A 558 5.65 11.51 -8.64
N ASN A 559 4.43 11.93 -8.27
CA ASN A 559 3.36 12.12 -9.23
C ASN A 559 3.43 13.52 -9.81
N TYR A 560 3.87 13.64 -11.06
CA TYR A 560 3.88 14.91 -11.80
C TYR A 560 2.45 15.38 -12.13
N LEU A 561 2.12 16.59 -11.68
CA LEU A 561 0.80 17.19 -11.73
C LEU A 561 0.73 18.26 -12.81
N GLY A 562 -0.14 18.02 -13.80
CA GLY A 562 -0.36 18.99 -14.86
C GLY A 562 0.83 19.10 -15.81
N SER A 563 0.87 20.20 -16.55
CA SER A 563 1.91 20.43 -17.55
C SER A 563 3.12 21.12 -16.91
N PRO A 564 4.34 20.73 -17.30
CA PRO A 564 5.55 21.40 -16.84
C PRO A 564 5.67 22.82 -17.42
N GLU A 565 6.34 23.69 -16.68
CA GLU A 565 6.82 24.99 -17.13
C GLU A 565 8.30 24.87 -17.54
N ILE A 566 8.64 25.29 -18.74
CA ILE A 566 9.98 25.12 -19.32
C ILE A 566 10.68 26.48 -19.38
N PHE A 567 11.92 26.53 -18.89
CA PHE A 567 12.75 27.74 -18.84
C PHE A 567 14.06 27.52 -19.59
N GLU A 568 14.18 28.19 -20.75
CA GLU A 568 15.43 28.16 -21.52
C GLU A 568 16.45 29.15 -20.97
N ASN A 569 16.06 30.39 -20.67
CA ASN A 569 16.95 31.37 -20.07
C ASN A 569 16.31 32.09 -18.88
N PRO A 570 16.12 31.40 -17.75
CA PRO A 570 15.40 31.98 -16.61
C PRO A 570 16.19 33.12 -15.97
N THR A 571 15.50 34.19 -15.62
CA THR A 571 15.98 35.22 -14.70
C THR A 571 15.74 34.80 -13.25
N PRO A 572 16.51 35.30 -12.26
CA PRO A 572 16.24 34.98 -10.86
C PRO A 572 14.85 35.43 -10.42
N VAL A 573 14.37 36.56 -10.97
CA VAL A 573 13.03 37.11 -10.69
C VAL A 573 11.93 36.14 -11.11
N GLU A 574 12.03 35.51 -12.28
CA GLU A 574 11.06 34.52 -12.76
C GLU A 574 11.01 33.29 -11.84
N LEU A 575 12.17 32.75 -11.48
CA LEU A 575 12.27 31.57 -10.61
C LEU A 575 11.72 31.85 -9.21
N ILE A 576 12.10 32.98 -8.61
CA ILE A 576 11.63 33.42 -7.28
C ILE A 576 10.12 33.68 -7.32
N LYS A 577 9.61 34.34 -8.37
CA LYS A 577 8.18 34.57 -8.54
C LYS A 577 7.41 33.25 -8.62
N LEU A 578 7.93 32.26 -9.33
CA LEU A 578 7.28 30.95 -9.44
C LEU A 578 7.24 30.24 -8.09
N VAL A 579 8.37 30.22 -7.36
CA VAL A 579 8.45 29.64 -6.02
C VAL A 579 7.49 30.35 -5.07
N ASN A 580 7.45 31.68 -5.05
CA ASN A 580 6.52 32.44 -4.19
C ASN A 580 5.05 32.21 -4.56
N THR A 581 4.75 32.00 -5.84
CA THR A 581 3.38 31.75 -6.32
C THR A 581 2.83 30.43 -5.76
N TYR A 582 3.65 29.38 -5.74
CA TYR A 582 3.22 28.07 -5.27
C TYR A 582 3.52 27.83 -3.78
N HIS A 583 4.57 28.45 -3.24
CA HIS A 583 5.11 28.25 -1.89
C HIS A 583 5.47 29.57 -1.22
N PRO A 584 4.49 30.42 -0.86
CA PRO A 584 4.74 31.78 -0.36
C PRO A 584 5.53 31.83 0.97
N LYS A 585 5.60 30.74 1.73
CA LYS A 585 6.38 30.64 2.98
C LYS A 585 7.83 30.23 2.75
N MET A 586 8.21 29.81 1.53
CA MET A 586 9.55 29.32 1.23
C MET A 586 10.61 30.41 1.19
N ILE A 587 10.25 31.68 1.04
CA ILE A 587 11.21 32.77 0.87
C ILE A 587 10.99 33.80 1.98
N THR A 588 11.96 33.88 2.89
CA THR A 588 12.00 34.97 3.89
C THR A 588 12.35 36.29 3.23
N PRO A 589 12.09 37.44 3.88
CA PRO A 589 12.55 38.75 3.38
C PRO A 589 14.06 38.83 3.13
N SER A 590 14.85 37.98 3.79
CA SER A 590 16.30 37.86 3.59
C SER A 590 16.71 37.09 2.32
N GLY A 591 15.75 36.61 1.53
CA GLY A 591 16.02 35.80 0.33
C GLY A 591 16.46 34.37 0.63
N LYS A 592 16.19 33.86 1.84
CA LYS A 592 16.52 32.49 2.25
C LYS A 592 15.28 31.69 2.57
N VAL A 593 15.40 30.36 2.46
CA VAL A 593 14.45 29.44 3.05
C VAL A 593 14.53 29.53 4.59
N PRO A 594 13.39 29.65 5.31
CA PRO A 594 13.35 29.61 6.77
C PRO A 594 14.17 28.47 7.37
N LYS A 595 14.75 28.69 8.56
CA LYS A 595 15.35 27.62 9.36
C LYS A 595 14.25 26.75 9.99
N VAL A 596 14.52 25.47 10.20
CA VAL A 596 13.69 24.64 11.08
C VAL A 596 13.78 25.22 12.49
N ILE A 597 12.64 25.55 13.11
CA ILE A 597 12.61 25.98 14.51
C ILE A 597 12.90 24.75 15.35
N SER A 598 14.15 24.57 15.77
CA SER A 598 14.55 23.52 16.69
C SER A 598 13.86 23.70 18.05
N ARG A 599 13.17 22.66 18.55
CA ARG A 599 13.12 22.45 20.01
C ARG A 599 14.54 22.10 20.50
N PRO A 600 14.93 22.55 21.70
CA PRO A 600 16.33 22.54 22.13
C PRO A 600 16.88 21.13 22.29
N THR A 601 18.15 20.99 21.89
CA THR A 601 19.05 19.87 22.18
C THR A 601 19.11 19.58 23.68
N ALA A 602 18.90 18.32 24.05
CA ALA A 602 19.48 17.70 25.24
C ALA A 602 19.81 16.24 24.91
N LEU A 603 20.98 15.83 25.40
CA LEU A 603 21.82 14.67 25.09
C LEU A 603 21.14 13.30 25.04
#